data_AF-A0AAD9QBS1-F1
#
_entry.id   AF-A0AAD9QBS1-F1
#
_cell.length_a   1.000
_cell.length_b   1.000
_cell.length_c   1.000
_cell.angle_alpha   90.00
_cell.angle_beta   90.00
_cell.angle_gamma   90.00
#
_symmetry.space_group_name_H-M   'P 1'
#
loop_
_entity.id
_entity.type
_entity.pdbx_description
1 polymer ?
#
loop_
_entity_poly.entity_id
_entity_poly.type
_entity_poly.pdbx_seq_one_letter_code
_entity_poly.pdbx_strand_id
1 'polypeptide(L)'
;MVNAALKSSTCMAYTRNLAALRFAFSHCVSLHQRTLASESKQFQARCGKIGAVVTKTEARNSKPIVALLGWNSAQDKHLAKYSEIYEKKGFDTVRISANPFSTFIFLHRAKNVAQNLLDILVEMRSDQDCSVIIHAFSMGGFNVYHFMRQAILSPGHQHFNFIHIIGCIFDSCPHFPGMHSLPGIQSSIVETIPNPLAKVVVWIGLGITCPVVFC
;
A
#
# COMPACT_ATOMS: atom_id res chain seq x y z
N MET A 1 -10.79 -29.93 -67.84
CA MET A 1 -11.16 -28.61 -67.28
C MET A 1 -11.51 -28.63 -65.77
N VAL A 2 -11.37 -29.74 -65.04
CA VAL A 2 -11.82 -29.85 -63.63
C VAL A 2 -10.77 -29.39 -62.59
N ASN A 3 -9.47 -29.45 -62.92
CA ASN A 3 -8.38 -29.17 -61.97
C ASN A 3 -8.14 -27.68 -61.64
N ALA A 4 -8.58 -26.74 -62.46
CA ALA A 4 -8.40 -25.30 -62.22
C ALA A 4 -9.45 -24.74 -61.23
N ALA A 5 -10.69 -25.23 -61.30
CA ALA A 5 -11.78 -24.81 -60.43
C ALA A 5 -11.59 -25.30 -58.98
N LEU A 6 -11.06 -26.52 -58.80
CA LEU A 6 -10.77 -27.07 -57.47
C LEU A 6 -9.67 -26.29 -56.73
N LYS A 7 -8.59 -25.87 -57.42
CA LYS A 7 -7.50 -25.06 -56.84
C LYS A 7 -7.96 -23.65 -56.42
N SER A 8 -8.87 -23.04 -57.18
CA SER A 8 -9.45 -21.72 -56.86
C SER A 8 -10.30 -21.76 -55.58
N SER A 9 -11.16 -22.76 -55.45
CA SER A 9 -12.02 -22.93 -54.27
C SER A 9 -11.24 -23.25 -52.99
N THR A 10 -10.14 -24.02 -53.06
CA THR A 10 -9.29 -24.27 -51.88
C THR A 10 -8.49 -23.04 -51.47
N CYS A 11 -7.99 -22.26 -52.43
CA CYS A 11 -7.28 -21.00 -52.16
C CYS A 11 -8.20 -19.93 -51.53
N MET A 12 -9.46 -19.82 -52.00
CA MET A 12 -10.47 -18.94 -51.41
C MET A 12 -10.91 -19.39 -50.01
N ALA A 13 -11.01 -20.70 -49.75
CA ALA A 13 -11.31 -21.21 -48.42
C ALA A 13 -10.15 -20.96 -47.43
N TYR A 14 -8.90 -21.15 -47.89
CA TYR A 14 -7.69 -20.91 -47.09
C TYR A 14 -7.51 -19.44 -46.73
N THR A 15 -7.73 -18.53 -47.69
CA THR A 15 -7.65 -17.07 -47.46
C THR A 15 -8.75 -16.58 -46.51
N ARG A 16 -9.98 -17.11 -46.61
CA ARG A 16 -11.07 -16.82 -45.66
C ARG A 16 -10.77 -17.31 -44.25
N ASN A 17 -10.20 -18.51 -44.10
CA ASN A 17 -9.77 -19.03 -42.78
C ASN A 17 -8.65 -18.18 -42.16
N LEU A 18 -7.66 -17.75 -42.95
CA LEU A 18 -6.61 -16.85 -42.47
C LEU A 18 -7.15 -15.48 -42.04
N ALA A 19 -8.12 -14.93 -42.78
CA ALA A 19 -8.77 -13.67 -42.41
C ALA A 19 -9.59 -13.81 -41.12
N ALA A 20 -10.32 -14.91 -40.95
CA ALA A 20 -11.06 -15.21 -39.73
C ALA A 20 -10.13 -15.39 -38.51
N LEU A 21 -8.99 -16.06 -38.68
CA LEU A 21 -7.98 -16.24 -37.63
C LEU A 21 -7.36 -14.90 -37.21
N ARG A 22 -7.02 -14.04 -38.18
CA ARG A 22 -6.50 -12.69 -37.92
C ARG A 22 -7.53 -11.81 -37.20
N PHE A 23 -8.80 -11.90 -37.59
CA PHE A 23 -9.88 -11.17 -36.92
C PHE A 23 -10.09 -11.67 -35.48
N ALA A 24 -10.13 -12.99 -35.26
CA ALA A 24 -10.24 -13.58 -33.94
C ALA A 24 -9.05 -13.21 -33.04
N PHE A 25 -7.82 -13.23 -33.58
CA PHE A 25 -6.62 -12.80 -32.86
C PHE A 25 -6.66 -11.31 -32.51
N SER A 26 -6.99 -10.44 -33.47
CA SER A 26 -7.12 -8.99 -33.22
C SER A 26 -8.22 -8.68 -32.20
N HIS A 27 -9.33 -9.41 -32.25
CA HIS A 27 -10.42 -9.27 -31.28
C HIS A 27 -10.00 -9.76 -29.89
N CYS A 28 -9.27 -10.89 -29.81
CA CYS A 28 -8.71 -11.41 -28.57
C CYS A 28 -7.71 -10.42 -27.94
N VAL A 29 -6.80 -9.86 -28.73
CA VAL A 29 -5.85 -8.82 -28.27
C VAL A 29 -6.61 -7.58 -27.78
N SER A 30 -7.60 -7.11 -28.53
CA SER A 30 -8.46 -5.98 -28.12
C SER A 30 -9.20 -6.24 -26.81
N LEU A 31 -9.79 -7.42 -26.64
CA LEU A 31 -10.44 -7.81 -25.39
C LEU A 31 -9.45 -7.89 -24.23
N HIS A 32 -8.30 -8.54 -24.43
CA HIS A 32 -7.25 -8.64 -23.41
C HIS A 32 -6.75 -7.25 -22.98
N GLN A 33 -6.51 -6.36 -23.95
CA GLN A 33 -6.06 -4.99 -23.69
C GLN A 33 -7.14 -4.16 -22.98
N ARG A 34 -8.43 -4.39 -23.27
CA ARG A 34 -9.55 -3.80 -22.50
C ARG A 34 -9.61 -4.34 -21.07
N THR A 35 -9.40 -5.64 -20.86
CA THR A 35 -9.35 -6.24 -19.53
C THR A 35 -8.21 -5.66 -18.71
N LEU A 36 -6.98 -5.62 -19.25
CA LEU A 36 -5.82 -5.01 -18.59
C LEU A 36 -6.05 -3.53 -18.26
N ALA A 37 -6.65 -2.77 -19.18
CA ALA A 37 -6.99 -1.38 -18.94
C ALA A 37 -8.05 -1.21 -17.83
N SER A 38 -9.02 -2.14 -17.73
CA SER A 38 -10.03 -2.13 -16.67
C SER A 38 -9.44 -2.49 -15.30
N GLU A 39 -8.56 -3.49 -15.24
CA GLU A 39 -7.85 -3.91 -14.02
C GLU A 39 -6.93 -2.78 -13.52
N SER A 40 -6.18 -2.14 -14.42
CA SER A 40 -5.33 -1.00 -14.10
C SER A 40 -6.13 0.17 -13.51
N LYS A 41 -7.29 0.50 -14.09
CA LYS A 41 -8.19 1.54 -13.55
C LYS A 41 -8.72 1.17 -12.16
N GLN A 42 -9.11 -0.08 -11.96
CA GLN A 42 -9.61 -0.56 -10.67
C GLN A 42 -8.51 -0.52 -9.60
N PHE A 43 -7.29 -0.93 -9.94
CA PHE A 43 -6.13 -0.84 -9.06
C PHE A 43 -5.83 0.60 -8.65
N GLN A 44 -5.83 1.52 -9.62
CA GLN A 44 -5.58 2.92 -9.33
C GLN A 44 -6.68 3.55 -8.47
N ALA A 45 -7.94 3.13 -8.63
CA ALA A 45 -9.04 3.52 -7.76
C ALA A 45 -8.85 3.00 -6.31
N ARG A 46 -8.41 1.75 -6.13
CA ARG A 46 -8.05 1.20 -4.80
C ARG A 46 -6.93 1.99 -4.14
N CYS A 47 -5.88 2.32 -4.90
CA CYS A 47 -4.78 3.15 -4.42
C CYS A 47 -5.28 4.54 -3.98
N GLY A 48 -6.08 5.19 -4.81
CA GLY A 48 -6.65 6.51 -4.53
C GLY A 48 -7.53 6.54 -3.26
N LYS A 49 -8.24 5.46 -2.95
CA LYS A 49 -9.11 5.34 -1.75
C LYS A 49 -8.36 5.59 -0.44
N ILE A 50 -7.09 5.19 -0.36
CA ILE A 50 -6.24 5.40 0.83
C ILE A 50 -5.14 6.43 0.59
N GLY A 51 -5.14 7.10 -0.56
CA GLY A 51 -4.07 8.01 -0.95
C GLY A 51 -2.72 7.31 -1.13
N ALA A 52 -2.72 6.03 -1.52
CA ALA A 52 -1.51 5.30 -1.86
C ALA A 52 -1.01 5.73 -3.24
N VAL A 53 0.28 5.96 -3.34
CA VAL A 53 0.98 6.17 -4.61
C VAL A 53 1.92 4.99 -4.82
N VAL A 54 1.74 4.31 -5.95
CA VAL A 54 2.51 3.12 -6.33
C VAL A 54 3.43 3.49 -7.48
N THR A 55 4.70 3.11 -7.37
CA THR A 55 5.69 3.26 -8.43
C THR A 55 6.31 1.90 -8.70
N LYS A 56 6.06 1.37 -9.90
CA LYS A 56 6.73 0.17 -10.40
C LYS A 56 7.94 0.59 -11.22
N THR A 57 9.08 -0.02 -10.95
CA THR A 57 10.30 0.22 -11.72
C THR A 57 10.43 -0.83 -12.82
N GLU A 58 10.83 -0.43 -14.03
CA GLU A 58 11.03 -1.33 -15.19
C GLU A 58 12.14 -2.39 -14.99
N ALA A 59 12.87 -2.32 -13.88
CA ALA A 59 13.91 -3.27 -13.54
C ALA A 59 13.27 -4.61 -13.15
N ARG A 60 13.36 -5.62 -14.05
CA ARG A 60 12.91 -7.02 -13.85
C ARG A 60 13.76 -7.77 -12.81
N ASN A 61 13.94 -7.21 -11.63
CA ASN A 61 14.63 -7.89 -10.54
C ASN A 61 13.61 -8.29 -9.48
N SER A 62 13.78 -9.48 -8.91
CA SER A 62 12.99 -10.04 -7.78
C SER A 62 13.20 -9.27 -6.47
N LYS A 63 13.32 -7.94 -6.52
CA LYS A 63 13.53 -7.09 -5.36
C LYS A 63 12.24 -6.99 -4.55
N PRO A 64 12.35 -6.81 -3.23
CA PRO A 64 11.18 -6.60 -2.39
C PRO A 64 10.50 -5.28 -2.73
N ILE A 65 9.19 -5.19 -2.47
CA ILE A 65 8.46 -3.94 -2.48
C ILE A 65 8.79 -3.17 -1.20
N VAL A 66 9.04 -1.87 -1.30
CA VAL A 66 9.23 -0.98 -0.15
C VAL A 66 7.93 -0.22 0.13
N ALA A 67 7.32 -0.48 1.28
CA ALA A 67 6.14 0.24 1.74
C ALA A 67 6.55 1.38 2.68
N LEU A 68 6.42 2.63 2.22
CA LEU A 68 6.69 3.84 2.99
C LEU A 68 5.40 4.31 3.67
N LEU A 69 5.37 4.23 5.01
CA LEU A 69 4.22 4.59 5.82
C LEU A 69 4.47 5.95 6.47
N GLY A 70 3.85 6.99 5.93
CA GLY A 70 4.10 8.37 6.33
C GLY A 70 3.59 8.73 7.73
N TRP A 71 4.06 9.87 8.22
CA TRP A 71 3.60 10.46 9.48
C TRP A 71 2.27 11.21 9.31
N ASN A 72 1.72 11.65 10.44
CA ASN A 72 0.46 12.39 10.49
C ASN A 72 0.54 13.69 9.70
N SER A 73 -0.40 13.86 8.76
CA SER A 73 -0.47 15.02 7.86
C SER A 73 0.72 15.13 6.89
N ALA A 74 1.45 14.02 6.67
CA ALA A 74 2.40 13.95 5.57
C ALA A 74 1.67 14.24 4.24
N GLN A 75 2.36 14.94 3.35
CA GLN A 75 1.92 15.11 1.97
C GLN A 75 2.74 14.13 1.12
N ASP A 76 2.19 13.67 0.01
CA ASP A 76 2.90 12.77 -0.91
C ASP A 76 4.29 13.30 -1.29
N LYS A 77 4.41 14.60 -1.55
CA LYS A 77 5.69 15.27 -1.86
C LYS A 77 6.77 15.05 -0.79
N HIS A 78 6.38 14.90 0.47
CA HIS A 78 7.32 14.65 1.56
C HIS A 78 7.82 13.21 1.58
N LEU A 79 7.00 12.25 1.12
CA LEU A 79 7.36 10.84 1.01
C LEU A 79 8.08 10.53 -0.30
N ALA A 80 7.77 11.26 -1.37
CA ALA A 80 8.36 11.09 -2.69
C ALA A 80 9.89 11.15 -2.65
N LYS A 81 10.49 12.08 -1.90
CA LYS A 81 11.96 12.16 -1.74
C LYS A 81 12.57 10.90 -1.10
N TYR A 82 11.83 10.20 -0.24
CA TYR A 82 12.30 8.96 0.39
C TYR A 82 12.08 7.77 -0.53
N SER A 83 10.94 7.72 -1.22
CA SER A 83 10.66 6.64 -2.17
C SER A 83 11.64 6.68 -3.36
N GLU A 84 12.03 7.87 -3.81
CA GLU A 84 13.02 8.08 -4.87
C GLU A 84 14.38 7.42 -4.55
N ILE A 85 14.78 7.35 -3.27
CA ILE A 85 16.03 6.68 -2.85
C ILE A 85 15.98 5.18 -3.17
N TYR A 86 14.81 4.55 -3.02
CA TYR A 86 14.58 3.14 -3.30
C TYR A 86 14.34 2.90 -4.79
N GLU A 87 13.56 3.76 -5.44
CA GLU A 87 13.27 3.71 -6.88
C GLU A 87 14.56 3.84 -7.72
N LYS A 88 15.48 4.75 -7.33
CA LYS A 88 16.82 4.86 -7.97
C LYS A 88 17.64 3.58 -7.85
N LYS A 89 17.38 2.77 -6.83
CA LYS A 89 18.00 1.45 -6.64
C LYS A 89 17.19 0.33 -7.30
N GLY A 90 16.10 0.65 -8.00
CA GLY A 90 15.27 -0.31 -8.73
C GLY A 90 14.27 -1.09 -7.87
N PHE A 91 13.88 -0.57 -6.71
CA PHE A 91 12.83 -1.17 -5.90
C PHE A 91 11.47 -0.61 -6.31
N ASP A 92 10.45 -1.46 -6.32
CA ASP A 92 9.06 -1.00 -6.37
C ASP A 92 8.69 -0.37 -5.03
N THR A 93 7.95 0.73 -5.09
CA THR A 93 7.55 1.47 -3.89
C THR A 93 6.04 1.63 -3.84
N VAL A 94 5.50 1.54 -2.63
CA VAL A 94 4.17 2.05 -2.30
C VAL A 94 4.32 3.02 -1.15
N ARG A 95 3.79 4.23 -1.30
CA ARG A 95 3.83 5.24 -0.25
C ARG A 95 2.43 5.67 0.13
N ILE A 96 2.17 5.75 1.43
CA ILE A 96 0.90 6.21 1.98
C ILE A 96 1.13 7.35 2.97
N SER A 97 0.31 8.38 2.90
CA SER A 97 0.33 9.45 3.90
C SER A 97 -0.60 9.08 5.06
N ALA A 98 -0.13 9.19 6.30
CA ALA A 98 -1.00 8.97 7.45
C ALA A 98 -1.88 10.21 7.69
N ASN A 99 -3.20 9.99 7.72
CA ASN A 99 -4.14 11.02 8.16
C ASN A 99 -4.20 11.01 9.70
N PRO A 100 -3.97 12.14 10.39
CA PRO A 100 -4.02 12.23 11.86
C PRO A 100 -5.36 11.77 12.44
N PHE A 101 -6.48 12.04 11.76
CA PHE A 101 -7.79 11.55 12.21
C PHE A 101 -7.88 10.03 12.19
N SER A 102 -7.23 9.39 11.21
CA SER A 102 -7.29 7.94 11.04
C SER A 102 -6.25 7.18 11.86
N THR A 103 -5.18 7.84 12.30
CA THR A 103 -4.02 7.17 12.93
C THR A 103 -3.76 7.62 14.36
N PHE A 104 -4.35 8.73 14.80
CA PHE A 104 -4.23 9.25 16.15
C PHE A 104 -5.58 9.26 16.88
N ILE A 105 -6.66 9.74 16.26
CA ILE A 105 -7.97 9.90 16.94
C ILE A 105 -8.82 8.63 16.86
N PHE A 106 -8.79 7.93 15.74
CA PHE A 106 -9.59 6.73 15.51
C PHE A 106 -8.71 5.58 15.03
N LEU A 107 -7.99 4.90 15.95
CA LEU A 107 -7.12 3.77 15.61
C LEU A 107 -7.82 2.67 14.79
N HIS A 108 -9.13 2.46 14.96
CA HIS A 108 -9.89 1.52 14.12
C HIS A 108 -9.86 1.87 12.62
N ARG A 109 -9.65 3.14 12.25
CA ARG A 109 -9.50 3.56 10.85
C ARG A 109 -8.12 3.26 10.32
N ALA A 110 -7.08 3.27 11.15
CA ALA A 110 -5.75 2.79 10.78
C ALA A 110 -5.79 1.30 10.41
N LYS A 111 -6.65 0.50 11.07
CA LYS A 111 -6.91 -0.89 10.66
C LYS A 111 -7.47 -1.00 9.24
N ASN A 112 -8.43 -0.15 8.87
CA ASN A 112 -8.96 -0.14 7.50
C ASN A 112 -7.88 0.27 6.49
N VAL A 113 -7.09 1.30 6.79
CA VAL A 113 -5.97 1.72 5.92
C VAL A 113 -4.97 0.57 5.77
N ALA A 114 -4.63 -0.11 6.86
CA ALA A 114 -3.76 -1.28 6.85
C ALA A 114 -4.29 -2.41 5.95
N GLN A 115 -5.57 -2.77 6.07
CA GLN A 115 -6.18 -3.81 5.23
C GLN A 115 -6.17 -3.45 3.74
N ASN A 116 -6.61 -2.24 3.37
CA ASN A 116 -6.57 -1.82 1.96
C ASN A 116 -5.13 -1.74 1.42
N LEU A 117 -4.15 -1.40 2.27
CA LEU A 117 -2.73 -1.45 1.89
C LEU A 117 -2.24 -2.88 1.67
N LEU A 118 -2.67 -3.84 2.50
CA LEU A 118 -2.36 -5.26 2.29
C LEU A 118 -2.94 -5.76 0.96
N ASP A 119 -4.18 -5.37 0.62
CA ASP A 119 -4.79 -5.70 -0.68
C ASP A 119 -3.92 -5.18 -1.85
N ILE A 120 -3.47 -3.92 -1.77
CA ILE A 120 -2.60 -3.31 -2.78
C ILE A 120 -1.26 -4.06 -2.88
N LEU A 121 -0.64 -4.42 -1.75
CA LEU A 121 0.61 -5.15 -1.72
C LEU A 121 0.49 -6.56 -2.31
N VAL A 122 -0.61 -7.26 -2.03
CA VAL A 122 -0.90 -8.58 -2.62
C VAL A 122 -1.04 -8.48 -4.13
N GLU A 123 -1.72 -7.45 -4.64
CA GLU A 123 -1.88 -7.25 -6.08
C GLU A 123 -0.58 -6.78 -6.78
N MET A 124 0.24 -5.99 -6.08
CA MET A 124 1.55 -5.59 -6.57
C MET A 124 2.50 -6.78 -6.70
N ARG A 125 2.34 -7.83 -5.88
CA ARG A 125 3.07 -9.09 -5.98
C ARG A 125 2.61 -9.84 -7.23
N SER A 126 3.12 -9.44 -8.39
CA SER A 126 2.90 -10.15 -9.65
C SER A 126 3.85 -11.36 -9.74
N ASP A 127 3.24 -12.55 -9.81
CA ASP A 127 3.77 -13.87 -10.20
C ASP A 127 4.88 -14.58 -9.41
N GLN A 128 5.76 -13.95 -8.62
CA GLN A 128 6.70 -14.72 -7.77
C GLN A 128 7.09 -13.97 -6.49
N ASP A 129 6.95 -14.66 -5.36
CA ASP A 129 7.60 -14.49 -4.04
C ASP A 129 8.18 -13.12 -3.64
N CYS A 130 7.46 -12.05 -3.99
CA CYS A 130 7.90 -10.70 -3.66
C CYS A 130 7.69 -10.47 -2.17
N SER A 131 8.81 -10.24 -1.49
CA SER A 131 8.86 -9.86 -0.08
C SER A 131 8.63 -8.36 0.07
N VAL A 132 8.30 -7.92 1.28
CA VAL A 132 8.01 -6.52 1.59
C VAL A 132 9.01 -6.00 2.63
N ILE A 133 9.51 -4.79 2.42
CA ILE A 133 10.23 -4.00 3.42
C ILE A 133 9.32 -2.87 3.87
N ILE A 134 9.18 -2.69 5.18
CA ILE A 134 8.40 -1.59 5.75
C ILE A 134 9.35 -0.45 6.14
N HIS A 135 9.04 0.77 5.74
CA HIS A 135 9.67 1.97 6.27
C HIS A 135 8.58 2.83 6.91
N ALA A 136 8.48 2.79 8.23
CA ALA A 136 7.49 3.50 8.99
C ALA A 136 8.07 4.79 9.57
N PHE A 137 7.38 5.91 9.36
CA PHE A 137 7.72 7.21 9.91
C PHE A 137 6.75 7.59 11.03
N SER A 138 7.30 8.07 12.15
CA SER A 138 6.52 8.56 13.28
C SER A 138 5.53 7.52 13.82
N MET A 139 4.65 7.97 14.70
CA MET A 139 3.58 7.14 15.23
C MET A 139 2.52 6.81 14.16
N GLY A 140 2.30 7.72 13.21
CA GLY A 140 1.33 7.52 12.12
C GLY A 140 1.64 6.27 11.28
N GLY A 141 2.87 6.17 10.77
CA GLY A 141 3.31 5.01 10.00
C GLY A 141 3.39 3.74 10.84
N PHE A 142 3.86 3.85 12.09
CA PHE A 142 3.92 2.72 13.01
C PHE A 142 2.55 2.12 13.30
N ASN A 143 1.52 2.92 13.51
CA ASN A 143 0.16 2.44 13.80
C ASN A 143 -0.44 1.67 12.61
N VAL A 144 -0.20 2.12 11.37
CA VAL A 144 -0.62 1.35 10.19
C VAL A 144 0.12 0.01 10.14
N TYR A 145 1.45 0.02 10.33
CA TYR A 145 2.24 -1.21 10.40
C TYR A 145 1.76 -2.17 11.49
N HIS A 146 1.42 -1.66 12.67
CA HIS A 146 0.94 -2.46 13.79
C HIS A 146 -0.31 -3.28 13.40
N PHE A 147 -1.30 -2.65 12.77
CA PHE A 147 -2.51 -3.34 12.31
C PHE A 147 -2.25 -4.27 11.12
N MET A 148 -1.35 -3.90 10.20
CA MET A 148 -0.92 -4.79 9.13
C MET A 148 -0.30 -6.07 9.71
N ARG A 149 0.60 -5.92 10.69
CA ARG A 149 1.27 -7.04 11.35
C ARG A 149 0.27 -7.93 12.09
N GLN A 150 -0.72 -7.36 12.78
CA GLN A 150 -1.80 -8.16 13.36
C GLN A 150 -2.52 -8.96 12.27
N ALA A 151 -2.94 -8.33 11.18
CA ALA A 151 -3.68 -8.98 10.09
C ALA A 151 -2.88 -10.12 9.39
N ILE A 152 -1.57 -9.99 9.28
CA ILE A 152 -0.70 -11.02 8.66
C ILE A 152 -0.43 -12.19 9.62
N LEU A 153 -0.39 -11.94 10.93
CA LEU A 153 -0.04 -12.95 11.94
C LEU A 153 -1.23 -13.62 12.62
N SER A 154 -2.45 -13.08 12.48
CA SER A 154 -3.66 -13.67 13.08
C SER A 154 -4.22 -14.82 12.24
N PRO A 155 -4.23 -16.07 12.76
CA PRO A 155 -4.87 -17.20 12.07
C PRO A 155 -6.34 -16.91 11.80
N GLY A 156 -6.83 -17.24 10.59
CA GLY A 156 -8.21 -16.98 10.16
C GLY A 156 -8.45 -15.59 9.58
N HIS A 157 -7.46 -14.68 9.58
CA HIS A 157 -7.56 -13.42 8.84
C HIS A 157 -7.27 -13.64 7.35
N GLN A 158 -7.94 -12.89 6.46
CA GLN A 158 -7.81 -13.05 5.00
C GLN A 158 -6.39 -12.84 4.44
N HIS A 159 -5.52 -12.16 5.18
CA HIS A 159 -4.13 -11.88 4.81
C HIS A 159 -3.12 -12.70 5.62
N PHE A 160 -3.58 -13.70 6.37
CA PHE A 160 -2.72 -14.55 7.17
C PHE A 160 -1.70 -15.25 6.28
N ASN A 161 -0.41 -15.01 6.54
CA ASN A 161 0.72 -15.57 5.78
C ASN A 161 0.76 -15.22 4.27
N PHE A 162 0.02 -14.21 3.80
CA PHE A 162 0.03 -13.79 2.39
C PHE A 162 1.19 -12.86 2.04
N ILE A 163 1.70 -12.09 3.01
CA ILE A 163 2.76 -11.12 2.82
C ILE A 163 3.95 -11.49 3.72
N HIS A 164 5.11 -11.66 3.09
CA HIS A 164 6.36 -11.92 3.80
C HIS A 164 7.13 -10.60 3.99
N ILE A 165 7.12 -10.09 5.22
CA ILE A 165 7.90 -8.90 5.60
C ILE A 165 9.31 -9.35 5.98
N ILE A 166 10.31 -8.92 5.22
CA ILE A 166 11.72 -9.32 5.43
C ILE A 166 12.55 -8.28 6.18
N GLY A 167 12.00 -7.09 6.41
CA GLY A 167 12.68 -6.02 7.15
C GLY A 167 11.77 -4.84 7.46
N CYS A 168 12.07 -4.16 8.57
CA CYS A 168 11.37 -2.96 9.02
C CYS A 168 12.39 -1.87 9.39
N ILE A 169 12.15 -0.64 8.95
CA ILE A 169 12.89 0.57 9.30
C ILE A 169 11.92 1.49 10.04
N PHE A 170 12.26 1.89 11.26
CA PHE A 170 11.48 2.81 12.07
C PHE A 170 12.22 4.15 12.18
N ASP A 171 11.68 5.18 11.54
CA ASP A 171 12.19 6.54 11.65
C ASP A 171 11.34 7.32 12.65
N SER A 172 11.93 7.55 13.83
CA SER A 172 11.38 8.42 14.86
C SER A 172 9.95 8.03 15.27
N CYS A 173 9.70 6.73 15.51
CA CYS A 173 8.39 6.17 15.86
C CYS A 173 8.20 6.05 17.39
N PRO A 174 7.77 7.11 18.11
CA PRO A 174 7.39 6.96 19.50
C PRO A 174 6.13 6.08 19.55
N HIS A 175 6.25 4.93 20.20
CA HIS A 175 5.13 4.06 20.49
C HIS A 175 4.68 4.31 21.93
N PHE A 176 3.38 4.37 22.15
CA PHE A 176 2.82 4.34 23.49
C PHE A 176 2.68 2.87 23.92
N PRO A 177 3.60 2.31 24.73
CA PRO A 177 3.62 0.90 25.06
C PRO A 177 2.62 0.55 26.18
N GLY A 178 1.83 1.52 26.67
CA GLY A 178 0.80 1.34 27.68
C GLY A 178 0.86 2.39 28.80
N MET A 179 0.01 2.21 29.81
CA MET A 179 -0.20 3.19 30.88
C MET A 179 1.04 3.58 31.67
N HIS A 180 2.06 2.72 31.71
CA HIS A 180 3.34 3.01 32.35
C HIS A 180 4.12 4.13 31.66
N SER A 181 3.87 4.41 30.38
CA SER A 181 4.52 5.50 29.63
C SER A 181 3.75 6.82 29.69
N LEU A 182 2.55 6.83 30.27
CA LEU A 182 1.72 8.02 30.43
C LEU A 182 2.42 9.15 31.20
N PRO A 183 3.10 8.87 32.35
CA PRO A 183 3.80 9.92 33.08
C PRO A 183 4.94 10.55 32.27
N GLY A 184 5.66 9.75 31.46
CA GLY A 184 6.74 10.25 30.61
C GLY A 184 6.26 11.21 29.52
N ILE A 185 5.11 10.89 28.89
CA ILE A 185 4.49 11.76 27.89
C ILE A 185 3.94 13.03 28.54
N GLN A 186 3.25 12.90 29.66
CA GLN A 186 2.75 14.06 30.42
C GLN A 186 3.91 14.99 30.80
N SER A 187 5.00 14.47 31.35
CA SER A 187 6.17 15.26 31.73
C SER A 187 6.81 15.96 30.52
N SER A 188 7.01 15.24 29.42
CA SER A 188 7.62 15.80 28.20
C SER A 188 6.81 16.96 27.60
N ILE A 189 5.46 16.86 27.62
CA ILE A 189 4.58 17.92 27.11
C ILE A 189 4.49 19.08 28.11
N VAL A 190 4.42 18.79 29.41
CA VAL A 190 4.26 19.81 30.45
C VAL A 190 5.54 20.61 30.69
N GLU A 191 6.72 20.04 30.41
CA GLU A 191 8.01 20.76 30.47
C GLU A 191 8.09 21.95 29.51
N THR A 192 7.41 21.90 28.36
CA THR A 192 7.44 22.98 27.36
C THR A 192 6.49 24.14 27.67
N ILE A 193 5.66 24.04 28.72
CA ILE A 193 4.67 25.06 29.07
C ILE A 193 5.20 25.94 30.21
N PRO A 194 5.36 27.26 30.06
CA PRO A 194 5.90 28.10 31.14
C PRO A 194 4.87 28.40 32.24
N ASN A 195 3.56 28.42 31.93
CA ASN A 195 2.51 28.79 32.88
C ASN A 195 2.10 27.62 33.79
N PRO A 196 2.19 27.74 35.13
CA PRO A 196 1.94 26.64 36.05
C PRO A 196 0.47 26.18 36.11
N LEU A 197 -0.50 27.06 35.89
CA LEU A 197 -1.91 26.68 35.83
C LEU A 197 -2.24 25.93 34.52
N ALA A 198 -1.67 26.38 33.40
CA ALA A 198 -1.79 25.69 32.13
C ALA A 198 -1.15 24.30 32.18
N LYS A 199 -0.02 24.14 32.88
CA LYS A 199 0.60 22.84 33.14
C LYS A 199 -0.39 21.86 33.79
N VAL A 200 -1.08 22.28 34.85
CA VAL A 200 -2.03 21.43 35.58
C VAL A 200 -3.21 21.02 34.69
N VAL A 201 -3.78 21.97 33.95
CA VAL A 201 -4.89 21.70 33.02
C VAL A 201 -4.47 20.72 31.93
N VAL A 202 -3.30 20.92 31.31
CA VAL A 202 -2.77 20.03 30.26
C VAL A 202 -2.42 18.65 30.82
N TRP A 203 -1.85 18.58 32.02
CA TRP A 203 -1.51 17.32 32.68
C TRP A 203 -2.76 16.47 32.94
N ILE A 204 -3.81 17.07 33.51
CA ILE A 204 -5.10 16.40 33.74
C ILE A 204 -5.75 15.98 32.42
N GLY A 205 -5.76 16.89 31.43
CA GLY A 205 -6.31 16.61 30.11
C GLY A 205 -5.62 15.44 29.40
N LEU A 206 -4.29 15.37 29.42
CA LEU A 206 -3.51 14.26 28.87
C LEU A 206 -3.76 12.96 29.64
N GLY A 207 -3.91 13.04 30.96
CA GLY A 207 -4.21 11.89 31.81
C GLY A 207 -5.56 11.23 31.50
N ILE A 208 -6.53 12.01 31.00
CA ILE A 208 -7.85 11.51 30.58
C ILE A 208 -7.84 11.09 29.11
N THR A 209 -7.23 11.88 28.23
CA THR A 209 -7.32 11.69 26.77
C THR A 209 -6.39 10.60 26.24
N CYS A 210 -5.15 10.49 26.73
CA CYS A 210 -4.23 9.47 26.25
C CYS A 210 -4.72 8.04 26.53
N PRO A 211 -5.23 7.68 27.72
CA PRO A 211 -5.81 6.35 27.92
C PRO A 211 -7.00 6.05 27.02
N VAL A 212 -7.86 7.04 26.74
CA VAL A 212 -9.03 6.86 25.87
C VAL A 212 -8.63 6.68 24.40
N VAL A 213 -7.52 7.30 23.98
CA VAL A 213 -7.01 7.20 22.62
C VAL A 213 -6.24 5.90 22.39
N PHE A 214 -5.51 5.39 23.40
CA PHE A 214 -4.59 4.25 23.23
C PHE A 214 -5.07 2.93 23.86
N CYS A 215 -6.25 2.90 24.50
CA CYS A 215 -6.96 1.67 24.89
C CYS A 215 -8.05 1.33 23.86
#